data_AF-M1XNJ0-F1
#
_entry.id   AF-M1XNJ0-F1
#
_cell.length_a   1.000
_cell.length_b   1.000
_cell.length_c   1.000
_cell.angle_alpha   90.00
_cell.angle_beta   90.00
_cell.angle_gamma   90.00
#
_symmetry.space_group_name_H-M   'P 1'
#
loop_
_entity.id
_entity.type
_entity.pdbx_description
1 polymer ?
#
loop_
_entity_poly.entity_id
_entity_poly.type
_entity_poly.pdbx_seq_one_letter_code
_entity_poly.pdbx_strand_id
1 'polypeptide(L)'
;MKPEDKFGNEVYSDVYDELCEYGVQLKQIGYQESRNKPNLFYYQKFGDVTLFMDMRGTRQVKIWEDIRPLFYWNIDLTMPDWAKRRMLKEEEERLLEHQIPLRLSFYAGLGAGLSTEEDTLSDPLGFPDGYCRVCNEDIRENKNYCSTECEQERRPNRFCETCEERLDWDETIRHHVSYFPEETVTVCRSCHNKLHMDNSFYPELTPPQEEIDRFYD
;
A
#
# COMPACT_ATOMS: atom_id res chain seq x y z
N MET A 1 -12.66 -28.53 -12.78
CA MET A 1 -13.49 -27.76 -11.82
C MET A 1 -14.68 -28.59 -11.40
N LYS A 2 -15.25 -28.29 -10.22
CA LYS A 2 -16.45 -28.94 -9.66
C LYS A 2 -17.40 -27.88 -9.09
N PRO A 3 -18.73 -28.07 -9.14
CA PRO A 3 -19.71 -27.13 -8.60
C PRO A 3 -19.86 -27.24 -7.07
N GLU A 4 -18.73 -27.41 -6.36
CA GLU A 4 -18.67 -27.60 -4.91
C GLU A 4 -17.57 -26.73 -4.31
N ASP A 5 -17.83 -26.16 -3.14
CA ASP A 5 -16.83 -25.47 -2.33
C ASP A 5 -15.90 -26.47 -1.60
N LYS A 6 -14.86 -25.98 -0.90
CA LYS A 6 -13.91 -26.89 -0.21
C LYS A 6 -14.50 -27.60 1.02
N PHE A 7 -15.74 -27.31 1.39
CA PHE A 7 -16.47 -27.92 2.50
C PHE A 7 -17.59 -28.84 2.02
N GLY A 8 -17.76 -29.02 0.70
CA GLY A 8 -18.77 -29.89 0.10
C GLY A 8 -20.14 -29.24 -0.06
N ASN A 9 -20.25 -27.91 0.04
CA ASN A 9 -21.49 -27.21 -0.27
C ASN A 9 -21.58 -26.98 -1.79
N GLU A 10 -22.77 -27.15 -2.36
CA GLU A 10 -23.05 -26.81 -3.76
C GLU A 10 -22.84 -25.30 -3.99
N VAL A 11 -22.22 -24.97 -5.12
CA VAL A 11 -22.08 -23.59 -5.60
C VAL A 11 -23.22 -23.29 -6.55
N TYR A 12 -23.86 -22.13 -6.40
CA TYR A 12 -24.93 -21.69 -7.31
C TYR A 12 -24.45 -21.72 -8.76
N SER A 13 -25.33 -22.08 -9.70
CA SER A 13 -24.95 -22.33 -11.09
C SER A 13 -24.36 -21.10 -11.76
N ASP A 14 -24.96 -19.93 -11.53
CA ASP A 14 -24.48 -18.63 -12.03
C ASP A 14 -23.09 -18.30 -11.50
N VAL A 15 -22.86 -18.49 -10.20
CA VAL A 15 -21.53 -18.34 -9.60
C VAL A 15 -20.55 -19.34 -10.21
N TYR A 16 -20.94 -20.60 -10.38
CA TYR A 16 -20.06 -21.65 -10.91
C TYR A 16 -19.68 -21.40 -12.37
N ASP A 17 -20.59 -20.90 -13.19
CA ASP A 17 -20.34 -20.54 -14.59
C ASP A 17 -19.25 -19.45 -14.65
N GLU A 18 -19.35 -18.41 -13.82
CA GLU A 18 -18.33 -17.36 -13.74
C GLU A 18 -16.97 -17.89 -13.23
N LEU A 19 -16.97 -18.76 -12.22
CA LEU A 19 -15.74 -19.42 -11.78
C LEU A 19 -15.10 -20.26 -12.89
N CYS A 20 -15.90 -20.88 -13.75
CA CYS A 20 -15.38 -21.62 -14.91
C CYS A 20 -14.71 -20.70 -15.93
N GLU A 21 -15.25 -19.49 -16.15
CA GLU A 21 -14.61 -18.48 -16.99
C GLU A 21 -13.23 -18.08 -16.43
N TYR A 22 -13.15 -17.75 -15.14
CA TYR A 22 -11.86 -17.51 -14.48
C TYR A 22 -10.92 -18.71 -14.58
N GLY A 23 -11.43 -19.94 -14.42
CA GLY A 23 -10.66 -21.16 -14.57
C GLY A 23 -10.09 -21.37 -15.98
N VAL A 24 -10.81 -20.96 -17.02
CA VAL A 24 -10.33 -20.96 -18.41
C VAL A 24 -9.24 -19.91 -18.60
N GLN A 25 -9.47 -18.68 -18.16
CA GLN A 25 -8.50 -17.59 -18.26
C GLN A 25 -7.19 -17.92 -17.50
N LEU A 26 -7.29 -18.45 -16.28
CA LEU A 26 -6.15 -18.93 -15.50
C LEU A 26 -5.34 -19.99 -16.25
N LYS A 27 -6.01 -20.95 -16.91
CA LYS A 27 -5.33 -21.97 -17.73
C LYS A 27 -4.62 -21.36 -18.93
N GLN A 28 -5.22 -20.35 -19.57
CA GLN A 28 -4.61 -19.66 -20.73
C GLN A 28 -3.29 -18.96 -20.35
N ILE A 29 -3.20 -18.40 -19.14
CA ILE A 29 -1.98 -17.76 -18.64
C ILE A 29 -1.03 -18.71 -17.89
N GLY A 30 -1.31 -20.01 -17.94
CA GLY A 30 -0.39 -21.07 -17.49
C GLY A 30 -0.63 -21.62 -16.09
N TYR A 31 -1.66 -21.18 -15.37
CA TYR A 31 -2.04 -21.84 -14.11
C TYR A 31 -2.58 -23.25 -14.38
N GLN A 32 -2.30 -24.14 -13.43
CA GLN A 32 -2.75 -25.52 -13.46
C GLN A 32 -3.78 -25.75 -12.35
N GLU A 33 -4.87 -26.42 -12.70
CA GLU A 33 -5.83 -26.87 -11.69
C GLU A 33 -5.27 -28.06 -10.92
N SER A 34 -5.39 -28.04 -9.59
CA SER A 34 -4.96 -29.14 -8.73
C SER A 34 -5.82 -30.38 -8.95
N ARG A 35 -5.15 -31.51 -9.25
CA ARG A 35 -5.80 -32.81 -9.45
C ARG A 35 -6.58 -33.29 -8.22
N ASN A 36 -6.07 -32.99 -7.03
CA ASN A 36 -6.62 -33.48 -5.76
C ASN A 36 -7.53 -32.46 -5.07
N LYS A 37 -7.50 -31.20 -5.51
CA LYS A 37 -8.24 -30.08 -4.93
C LYS A 37 -8.92 -29.29 -6.06
N PRO A 38 -10.06 -29.77 -6.59
CA PRO A 38 -10.78 -29.08 -7.66
C PRO A 38 -11.03 -27.61 -7.32
N ASN A 39 -10.99 -26.73 -8.33
CA ASN A 39 -11.11 -25.26 -8.19
C ASN A 39 -9.96 -24.57 -7.43
N LEU A 40 -8.89 -25.30 -7.06
CA LEU A 40 -7.62 -24.69 -6.65
C LEU A 40 -6.68 -24.66 -7.84
N PHE A 41 -6.22 -23.47 -8.22
CA PHE A 41 -5.25 -23.27 -9.28
C PHE A 41 -3.90 -22.89 -8.69
N TYR A 42 -2.82 -23.34 -9.33
CA TYR A 42 -1.47 -23.01 -8.94
C TYR A 42 -0.58 -22.71 -10.15
N TYR A 43 0.40 -21.84 -9.94
CA TYR A 43 1.41 -21.48 -10.92
C TYR A 43 2.78 -21.62 -10.30
N GLN A 44 3.58 -22.56 -10.82
CA GLN A 44 4.96 -22.73 -10.39
C GLN A 44 5.84 -21.74 -11.17
N LYS A 45 6.37 -20.73 -10.48
CA LYS A 45 7.42 -19.85 -11.02
C LYS A 45 8.78 -20.54 -10.90
N PHE A 46 9.86 -19.79 -11.13
CA PHE A 46 11.22 -20.27 -10.95
C PHE A 46 11.53 -20.64 -9.48
N GLY A 47 12.40 -21.62 -9.28
CA GLY A 47 12.79 -22.09 -7.95
C GLY A 47 11.62 -22.64 -7.12
N ASP A 48 11.62 -22.36 -5.82
CA ASP A 48 10.63 -22.83 -4.85
C ASP A 48 9.42 -21.89 -4.69
N VAL A 49 9.07 -21.16 -5.76
CA VAL A 49 7.94 -20.22 -5.73
C VAL A 49 6.70 -20.79 -6.39
N THR A 50 5.63 -20.89 -5.60
CA THR A 50 4.31 -21.31 -6.07
C THR A 50 3.27 -20.26 -5.72
N LEU A 51 2.52 -19.81 -6.72
CA LEU A 51 1.39 -18.89 -6.55
C LEU A 51 0.08 -19.69 -6.65
N PHE A 52 -0.93 -19.31 -5.89
CA PHE A 52 -2.20 -20.04 -5.79
C PHE A 52 -3.38 -19.10 -6.00
N MET A 53 -4.38 -19.59 -6.72
CA MET A 53 -5.67 -18.96 -6.95
C MET A 53 -6.76 -19.93 -6.48
N ASP A 54 -7.29 -19.71 -5.27
CA ASP A 54 -8.26 -20.60 -4.62
C ASP A 54 -9.69 -20.08 -4.79
N MET A 55 -10.44 -20.75 -5.66
CA MET A 55 -11.85 -20.46 -5.95
C MET A 55 -12.81 -21.34 -5.15
N ARG A 56 -12.38 -21.89 -4.00
CA ARG A 56 -13.23 -22.77 -3.17
C ARG A 56 -13.82 -22.09 -1.94
N GLY A 57 -13.58 -20.79 -1.77
CA GLY A 57 -14.00 -20.02 -0.60
C GLY A 57 -13.25 -20.37 0.69
N THR A 58 -13.59 -19.67 1.78
CA THR A 58 -13.10 -19.92 3.14
C THR A 58 -14.29 -20.13 4.09
N ARG A 59 -14.02 -20.40 5.37
CA ARG A 59 -15.11 -20.47 6.36
C ARG A 59 -15.73 -19.09 6.60
N GLN A 60 -14.90 -18.05 6.52
CA GLN A 60 -15.24 -16.66 6.78
C GLN A 60 -15.87 -15.96 5.58
N VAL A 61 -15.44 -16.30 4.37
CA VAL A 61 -15.92 -15.72 3.12
C VAL A 61 -16.23 -16.85 2.16
N LYS A 62 -17.53 -17.13 1.99
CA LYS A 62 -18.00 -18.15 1.06
C LYS A 62 -17.75 -17.69 -0.37
N ILE A 63 -17.57 -18.64 -1.29
CA ILE A 63 -17.25 -18.28 -2.68
C ILE A 63 -18.38 -17.53 -3.38
N TRP A 64 -19.64 -17.77 -2.99
CA TRP A 64 -20.80 -17.04 -3.51
C TRP A 64 -21.02 -15.65 -2.86
N GLU A 65 -20.29 -15.32 -1.78
CA GLU A 65 -20.31 -13.97 -1.20
C GLU A 65 -19.27 -13.06 -1.86
N ASP A 66 -18.12 -13.65 -2.24
CA ASP A 66 -17.04 -12.98 -2.98
C ASP A 66 -16.39 -14.00 -3.90
N ILE A 67 -16.78 -13.91 -5.18
CA ILE A 67 -16.39 -14.82 -6.26
C ILE A 67 -14.93 -14.64 -6.69
N ARG A 68 -14.24 -13.59 -6.21
CA ARG A 68 -12.85 -13.34 -6.57
C ARG A 68 -11.97 -14.47 -6.02
N PRO A 69 -11.14 -15.11 -6.87
CA PRO A 69 -10.17 -16.09 -6.42
C PRO A 69 -9.29 -15.54 -5.28
N LEU A 70 -9.10 -16.38 -4.25
CA LEU A 70 -8.20 -16.04 -3.15
C LEU A 70 -6.76 -16.25 -3.60
N PHE A 71 -6.00 -15.15 -3.71
CA PHE A 71 -4.60 -15.14 -4.07
C PHE A 71 -3.70 -15.31 -2.84
N TYR A 72 -2.83 -16.31 -2.87
CA TYR A 72 -1.80 -16.54 -1.86
C TYR A 72 -0.61 -17.29 -2.48
N TRP A 73 0.50 -17.42 -1.75
CA TRP A 73 1.74 -17.96 -2.28
C TRP A 73 2.50 -18.82 -1.28
N ASN A 74 3.46 -19.56 -1.81
CA ASN A 74 4.57 -20.15 -1.08
C ASN A 74 5.86 -19.64 -1.74
N ILE A 75 6.66 -18.87 -1.00
CA ILE A 75 7.90 -18.26 -1.49
C ILE A 75 9.02 -18.63 -0.53
N ASP A 76 10.22 -18.87 -1.06
CA ASP A 76 11.43 -19.08 -0.28
C ASP A 76 11.69 -17.92 0.70
N LEU A 77 11.99 -18.27 1.95
CA LEU A 77 12.25 -17.32 3.03
C LEU A 77 13.51 -16.50 2.77
N THR A 78 14.46 -17.05 2.02
CA THR A 78 15.74 -16.37 1.72
C THR A 78 15.62 -15.24 0.71
N MET A 79 14.52 -15.17 -0.06
CA MET A 79 14.30 -14.11 -1.05
C MET A 79 14.11 -12.76 -0.33
N PRO A 80 14.78 -11.68 -0.76
CA PRO A 80 14.61 -10.38 -0.11
C PRO A 80 13.19 -9.83 -0.32
N ASP A 81 12.66 -9.12 0.69
CA ASP A 81 11.27 -8.64 0.71
C ASP A 81 10.91 -7.80 -0.53
N TRP A 82 11.81 -6.95 -1.02
CA TRP A 82 11.58 -6.17 -2.24
C TRP A 82 11.33 -7.06 -3.46
N ALA A 83 12.06 -8.16 -3.59
CA ALA A 83 11.92 -9.08 -4.72
C ALA A 83 10.62 -9.89 -4.61
N LYS A 84 10.22 -10.25 -3.37
CA LYS A 84 8.91 -10.85 -3.10
C LYS A 84 7.79 -9.91 -3.54
N ARG A 85 7.78 -8.65 -3.05
CA ARG A 85 6.75 -7.66 -3.39
C ARG A 85 6.70 -7.36 -4.89
N ARG A 86 7.86 -7.17 -5.53
CA ARG A 86 7.95 -6.97 -6.99
C ARG A 86 7.26 -8.10 -7.76
N MET A 87 7.61 -9.34 -7.44
CA MET A 87 7.04 -10.50 -8.12
C MET A 87 5.52 -10.59 -7.94
N LEU A 88 5.03 -10.29 -6.74
CA LEU A 88 3.60 -10.31 -6.44
C LEU A 88 2.85 -9.21 -7.20
N LYS A 89 3.41 -8.01 -7.30
CA LYS A 89 2.87 -6.91 -8.13
C LYS A 89 2.84 -7.27 -9.61
N GLU A 90 3.95 -7.79 -10.14
CA GLU A 90 4.02 -8.24 -11.54
C GLU A 90 2.98 -9.33 -11.84
N GLU A 91 2.71 -10.22 -10.88
CA GLU A 91 1.66 -11.23 -11.05
C GLU A 91 0.25 -10.62 -10.97
N GLU A 92 0.00 -9.69 -10.03
CA GLU A 92 -1.26 -8.97 -9.95
C GLU A 92 -1.57 -8.22 -11.25
N GLU A 93 -0.59 -7.48 -11.78
CA GLU A 93 -0.71 -6.77 -13.06
C GLU A 93 -1.03 -7.74 -14.19
N ARG A 94 -0.31 -8.88 -14.26
CA ARG A 94 -0.56 -9.93 -15.26
C ARG A 94 -1.97 -10.50 -15.17
N LEU A 95 -2.48 -10.72 -13.96
CA LEU A 95 -3.85 -11.22 -13.73
C LEU A 95 -4.89 -10.17 -14.15
N LEU A 96 -4.65 -8.90 -13.83
CA LEU A 96 -5.52 -7.78 -14.17
C LEU A 96 -5.61 -7.57 -15.69
N GLU A 97 -4.50 -7.68 -16.42
CA GLU A 97 -4.46 -7.64 -17.89
C GLU A 97 -5.37 -8.70 -18.54
N HIS A 98 -5.57 -9.83 -17.86
CA HIS A 98 -6.43 -10.93 -18.30
C HIS A 98 -7.83 -10.89 -17.66
N GLN A 99 -8.19 -9.78 -17.01
CA GLN A 99 -9.49 -9.57 -16.36
C GLN A 99 -9.81 -10.61 -15.28
N ILE A 100 -8.78 -11.16 -14.63
CA ILE A 100 -8.95 -12.10 -13.51
C ILE A 100 -8.87 -11.27 -12.22
N PRO A 101 -10.00 -11.01 -11.53
CA PRO A 101 -9.94 -10.30 -10.28
C PRO A 101 -9.31 -11.18 -9.21
N LEU A 102 -8.82 -10.56 -8.14
CA LEU A 102 -8.30 -11.31 -6.99
C LEU A 102 -8.72 -10.68 -5.68
N ARG A 103 -8.62 -11.48 -4.63
CA ARG A 103 -8.63 -11.01 -3.25
C ARG A 103 -7.43 -11.59 -2.53
N LEU A 104 -6.74 -10.76 -1.75
CA LEU A 104 -5.63 -11.21 -0.93
C LEU A 104 -6.14 -11.96 0.30
N SER A 105 -5.41 -12.99 0.72
CA SER A 105 -5.69 -13.59 2.02
C SER A 105 -5.26 -12.66 3.15
N PHE A 106 -6.06 -12.58 4.21
CA PHE A 106 -5.69 -11.83 5.43
C PHE A 106 -4.34 -12.30 6.01
N TYR A 107 -3.99 -13.57 5.78
CA TYR A 107 -2.75 -14.18 6.23
C TYR A 107 -1.62 -14.10 5.19
N ALA A 108 -1.83 -13.44 4.05
CA ALA A 108 -0.84 -13.40 2.97
C ALA A 108 0.44 -12.67 3.41
N GLY A 109 0.33 -11.73 4.36
CA GLY A 109 1.47 -11.08 5.02
C GLY A 109 2.10 -11.86 6.18
N LEU A 110 1.44 -12.90 6.70
CA LEU A 110 1.88 -13.67 7.89
C LEU A 110 2.63 -14.97 7.54
N GLY A 111 2.72 -15.31 6.25
CA GLY A 111 3.43 -16.50 5.79
C GLY A 111 4.94 -16.29 5.77
N ALA A 112 5.63 -16.73 6.83
CA ALA A 112 7.05 -17.10 6.99
C ALA A 112 8.18 -16.27 6.34
N GLY A 113 7.91 -15.21 5.56
CA GLY A 113 8.90 -14.55 4.71
C GLY A 113 8.67 -13.06 4.49
N LEU A 114 7.76 -12.40 5.20
CA LEU A 114 7.80 -10.94 5.34
C LEU A 114 8.16 -10.67 6.80
N SER A 115 9.23 -9.89 7.02
CA SER A 115 9.75 -9.62 8.35
C SER A 115 8.69 -8.97 9.25
N THR A 116 8.56 -9.46 10.48
CA THR A 116 7.59 -8.99 11.49
C THR A 116 8.09 -7.79 12.29
N GLU A 117 9.19 -7.17 11.88
CA GLU A 117 9.75 -6.03 12.59
C GLU A 117 9.11 -4.73 12.08
N GLU A 118 8.27 -4.14 12.95
CA GLU A 118 7.60 -2.83 12.85
C GLU A 118 6.24 -2.74 12.11
N ASP A 119 5.17 -2.91 12.89
CA ASP A 119 3.94 -2.09 12.96
C ASP A 119 3.19 -1.69 11.67
N THR A 120 3.28 -2.49 10.62
CA THR A 120 2.32 -2.47 9.52
C THR A 120 1.82 -3.88 9.28
N LEU A 121 0.50 -4.08 9.25
CA LEU A 121 -0.09 -5.23 8.57
C LEU A 121 0.54 -5.24 7.17
N SER A 122 1.52 -6.11 6.93
CA SER A 122 2.44 -5.94 5.81
C SER A 122 1.66 -6.05 4.51
N ASP A 123 1.42 -4.92 3.86
CA ASP A 123 0.83 -4.90 2.52
C ASP A 123 1.79 -5.63 1.57
N PRO A 124 1.43 -6.85 1.12
CA PRO A 124 2.32 -7.66 0.30
C PRO A 124 2.47 -7.07 -1.12
N LEU A 125 1.57 -6.17 -1.50
CA LEU A 125 1.61 -5.39 -2.73
C LEU A 125 2.06 -3.95 -2.44
N GLY A 126 2.61 -3.70 -1.26
CA GLY A 126 3.10 -2.40 -0.83
C GLY A 126 4.52 -2.09 -1.32
N PHE A 127 5.16 -1.14 -0.65
CA PHE A 127 6.57 -0.82 -0.84
C PHE A 127 7.38 -1.27 0.38
N PRO A 128 8.70 -1.50 0.25
CA PRO A 128 9.52 -1.39 -0.96
C PRO A 128 9.42 -2.63 -1.87
N ASP A 129 9.38 -2.42 -3.19
CA ASP A 129 9.41 -3.44 -4.27
C ASP A 129 10.69 -3.36 -5.13
N GLY A 130 11.67 -2.58 -4.66
CA GLY A 130 12.96 -2.41 -5.29
C GLY A 130 12.94 -1.45 -6.48
N TYR A 131 11.85 -0.71 -6.70
CA TYR A 131 11.84 0.46 -7.58
C TYR A 131 11.79 1.74 -6.75
N CYS A 132 12.48 2.78 -7.22
CA CYS A 132 12.37 4.11 -6.64
C CYS A 132 10.95 4.65 -6.82
N ARG A 133 10.30 5.09 -5.75
CA ARG A 133 8.91 5.60 -5.77
C ARG A 133 8.72 6.93 -6.51
N VAL A 134 9.80 7.57 -6.95
CA VAL A 134 9.78 8.86 -7.64
C VAL A 134 10.20 8.70 -9.10
N CYS A 135 11.44 8.26 -9.34
CA CYS A 135 11.96 8.16 -10.70
C CYS A 135 11.81 6.76 -11.33
N ASN A 136 11.29 5.77 -10.58
CA ASN A 136 11.12 4.39 -11.03
C ASN A 136 12.42 3.63 -11.38
N GLU A 137 13.57 4.12 -10.93
CA GLU A 137 14.86 3.43 -11.07
C GLU A 137 14.85 2.06 -10.36
N ASP A 138 15.42 1.03 -10.98
CA ASP A 138 15.56 -0.31 -10.41
C ASP A 138 16.70 -0.35 -9.38
N ILE A 139 16.36 -0.16 -8.10
CA ILE A 139 17.33 -0.10 -7.00
C ILE A 139 17.64 -1.47 -6.39
N ARG A 140 16.80 -2.49 -6.61
CA ARG A 140 17.01 -3.88 -6.12
C ARG A 140 17.34 -3.98 -4.63
N GLU A 141 16.74 -3.10 -3.84
CA GLU A 141 16.98 -2.97 -2.40
C GLU A 141 15.67 -2.79 -1.65
N ASN A 142 15.66 -3.07 -0.35
CA ASN A 142 14.55 -2.78 0.56
C ASN A 142 14.49 -1.28 0.92
N LYS A 143 14.56 -0.40 -0.07
CA LYS A 143 14.46 1.06 0.08
C LYS A 143 13.32 1.59 -0.77
N ASN A 144 12.80 2.76 -0.42
CA ASN A 144 11.76 3.44 -1.19
C ASN A 144 12.31 4.39 -2.25
N TYR A 145 13.56 4.83 -2.11
CA TYR A 145 14.15 5.90 -2.92
C TYR A 145 15.58 5.55 -3.30
N CYS A 146 15.98 5.92 -4.52
CA CYS A 146 17.35 5.73 -5.01
C CYS A 146 18.33 6.80 -4.51
N SER A 147 17.81 7.96 -4.09
CA SER A 147 18.63 9.10 -3.65
C SER A 147 17.88 9.98 -2.64
N THR A 148 18.62 10.84 -1.95
CA THR A 148 18.08 11.86 -1.04
C THR A 148 17.17 12.85 -1.75
N GLU A 149 17.48 13.19 -3.01
CA GLU A 149 16.65 14.07 -3.83
C GLU A 149 15.28 13.43 -4.12
N CYS A 150 15.24 12.14 -4.49
CA CYS A 150 13.98 11.42 -4.68
C CYS A 150 13.18 11.31 -3.38
N GLU A 151 13.86 11.09 -2.25
CA GLU A 151 13.19 11.11 -0.95
C GLU A 151 12.56 12.48 -0.65
N GLN A 152 13.31 13.57 -0.87
CA GLN A 152 12.84 14.95 -0.69
C GLN A 152 11.69 15.32 -1.63
N GLU A 153 11.71 14.86 -2.89
CA GLU A 153 10.64 15.10 -3.86
C GLU A 153 9.32 14.44 -3.43
N ARG A 154 9.39 13.27 -2.77
CA ARG A 154 8.17 12.59 -2.30
C ARG A 154 7.63 13.18 -1.01
N ARG A 155 8.45 13.86 -0.20
CA ARG A 155 7.98 14.57 0.98
C ARG A 155 6.93 15.60 0.55
N PRO A 156 5.81 15.73 1.27
CA PRO A 156 4.79 16.71 0.90
C PRO A 156 5.43 18.09 0.83
N ASN A 157 5.29 18.76 -0.31
CA ASN A 157 5.75 20.14 -0.46
C ASN A 157 5.03 20.98 0.59
N ARG A 158 5.81 21.58 1.48
CA ARG A 158 5.34 22.60 2.41
C ARG A 158 5.94 23.91 1.95
N PHE A 159 5.09 24.89 1.72
CA PHE A 159 5.53 26.23 1.39
C PHE A 159 5.41 27.09 2.65
N CYS A 160 6.28 28.07 2.78
CA CYS A 160 6.09 29.11 3.77
C CYS A 160 4.86 29.93 3.38
N GLU A 161 3.87 30.04 4.27
CA GLU A 161 2.66 30.87 4.04
C GLU A 161 2.99 32.37 3.88
N THR A 162 4.20 32.78 4.26
CA THR A 162 4.63 34.18 4.19
C THR A 162 5.47 34.51 2.97
N CYS A 163 6.52 33.72 2.68
CA CYS A 163 7.45 34.01 1.57
C CYS A 163 7.26 33.09 0.36
N GLU A 164 6.33 32.12 0.44
CA GLU A 164 6.04 31.12 -0.60
C GLU A 164 7.23 30.22 -0.99
N GLU A 165 8.37 30.33 -0.29
CA GLU A 165 9.52 29.47 -0.50
C GLU A 165 9.20 28.04 -0.04
N ARG A 166 9.71 27.06 -0.81
CA ARG A 166 9.61 25.64 -0.47
C ARG A 166 10.45 25.36 0.76
N LEU A 167 9.88 24.65 1.73
CA LEU A 167 10.52 24.29 2.99
C LEU A 167 10.85 22.80 3.02
N ASP A 168 12.06 22.50 3.46
CA ASP A 168 12.42 21.17 3.90
C ASP A 168 11.71 20.84 5.22
N TRP A 169 11.48 19.55 5.47
CA TRP A 169 10.72 19.10 6.65
C TRP A 169 11.30 19.61 7.97
N ASP A 170 12.64 19.60 8.08
CA ASP A 170 13.39 20.05 9.25
C ASP A 170 13.39 21.58 9.43
N GLU A 171 12.97 22.31 8.39
CA GLU A 171 12.87 23.77 8.38
C GLU A 171 11.44 24.28 8.62
N THR A 172 10.47 23.36 8.70
CA THR A 172 9.07 23.73 8.93
C THR A 172 8.81 24.11 10.37
N ILE A 173 8.35 25.33 10.60
CA ILE A 173 7.85 25.79 11.89
C ILE A 173 6.34 25.95 11.79
N ARG A 174 5.61 25.37 12.75
CA ARG A 174 4.18 25.62 12.93
C ARG A 174 4.02 26.86 13.79
N HIS A 175 3.49 27.92 13.20
CA HIS A 175 3.23 29.20 13.86
C HIS A 175 1.75 29.31 14.20
N HIS A 176 1.42 29.67 15.43
CA HIS A 176 0.03 29.90 15.82
C HIS A 176 -0.46 31.25 15.29
N VAL A 177 -1.63 31.25 14.65
CA VAL A 177 -2.34 32.48 14.23
C VAL A 177 -3.59 32.73 15.07
N SER A 178 -4.14 31.68 15.69
CA SER A 178 -5.19 31.77 16.72
C SER A 178 -4.99 30.62 17.71
N TYR A 179 -5.26 30.88 18.99
CA TYR A 179 -5.28 29.86 20.04
C TYR A 179 -6.71 29.36 20.30
N PHE A 180 -7.74 30.13 19.94
CA PHE A 180 -9.14 29.82 20.23
C PHE A 180 -10.10 30.20 19.08
N PRO A 181 -10.39 29.31 18.12
CA PRO A 181 -9.90 27.93 18.00
C PRO A 181 -8.42 27.87 17.61
N GLU A 182 -7.76 26.73 17.89
CA GLU A 182 -6.36 26.56 17.51
C GLU A 182 -6.22 26.54 15.99
N GLU A 183 -5.52 27.55 15.47
CA GLU A 183 -5.16 27.66 14.06
C GLU A 183 -3.65 27.87 13.94
N THR A 184 -3.01 27.07 13.08
CA THR A 184 -1.57 27.15 12.82
C THR A 184 -1.28 27.23 11.33
N VAL A 185 -0.28 28.02 10.97
CA VAL A 185 0.28 28.11 9.61
C VAL A 185 1.69 27.54 9.57
N THR A 186 2.16 27.13 8.40
CA THR A 186 3.54 26.66 8.21
C THR A 186 4.40 27.80 7.68
N VAL A 187 5.49 28.12 8.38
CA VAL A 187 6.40 29.21 7.99
C VAL A 187 7.87 28.77 8.10
N CYS A 188 8.76 29.44 7.35
CA CYS A 188 10.20 29.24 7.47
C CYS A 188 10.73 29.91 8.74
N ARG A 189 11.91 29.49 9.23
CA ARG A 189 12.54 30.08 10.43
C ARG A 189 12.74 31.59 10.34
N SER A 190 13.10 32.09 9.16
CA SER A 190 13.29 33.53 8.93
C SER A 190 11.97 34.30 9.07
N CYS A 191 10.89 33.81 8.45
CA CYS A 191 9.57 34.44 8.54
C CYS A 191 8.97 34.32 9.95
N HIS A 192 9.10 33.16 10.60
CA HIS A 192 8.70 32.97 11.99
C HIS A 192 9.34 34.01 12.94
N ASN A 193 10.66 34.22 12.81
CA ASN A 193 11.35 35.22 13.63
C ASN A 193 10.85 36.64 13.35
N LYS A 194 10.57 36.97 12.07
CA LYS A 194 10.02 38.28 11.71
C LYS A 194 8.61 38.49 12.27
N LEU A 195 7.74 37.48 12.20
CA LEU A 195 6.40 37.53 12.79
C LEU A 195 6.45 37.88 14.30
N HIS A 196 7.46 37.41 15.03
CA HIS A 196 7.63 37.71 16.44
C HIS A 196 8.37 39.03 16.74
N MET A 197 9.16 39.56 15.80
CA MET A 197 10.03 40.72 16.03
C MET A 197 9.52 42.01 15.37
N ASP A 198 8.69 41.92 14.34
CA ASP A 198 8.19 43.04 13.56
C ASP A 198 6.66 42.97 13.43
N ASN A 199 5.97 43.77 14.24
CA ASN A 199 4.51 43.84 14.27
C ASN A 199 3.88 44.34 12.95
N SER A 200 4.68 44.86 12.01
CA SER A 200 4.21 45.28 10.68
C SER A 200 4.34 44.17 9.63
N PHE A 201 5.05 43.09 9.94
CA PHE A 201 5.28 41.97 9.04
C PHE A 201 4.13 40.95 9.17
N TYR A 202 3.16 41.00 8.24
CA TYR A 202 1.97 40.12 8.21
C TYR A 202 1.19 40.11 9.54
N PRO A 203 0.61 41.25 9.95
CA PRO A 203 -0.13 41.36 11.21
C PRO A 203 -1.29 40.37 11.33
N GLU A 204 -1.89 39.95 10.21
CA GLU A 204 -2.94 38.94 10.14
C GLU A 204 -2.47 37.52 10.54
N LEU A 205 -1.16 37.28 10.55
CA LEU A 205 -0.55 36.04 11.01
C LEU A 205 -0.08 36.12 12.48
N THR A 206 -0.39 37.20 13.19
CA THR A 206 -0.06 37.34 14.61
C THR A 206 -1.33 37.13 15.45
N PRO A 207 -1.33 36.23 16.45
CA PRO A 207 -2.50 36.04 17.30
C PRO A 207 -2.91 37.34 18.02
N PRO A 208 -4.21 37.56 18.28
CA PRO A 208 -4.66 38.69 19.08
C PRO A 208 -4.02 38.69 20.48
N GLN A 209 -3.61 39.87 20.98
CA GLN A 209 -2.94 39.98 22.28
C GLN A 209 -3.77 39.38 23.43
N GLU A 210 -5.10 39.57 23.40
CA GLU A 210 -6.01 38.99 24.39
C GLU A 210 -5.96 37.45 24.42
N GLU A 211 -5.73 36.80 23.28
CA GLU A 211 -5.58 35.35 23.20
C GLU A 211 -4.20 34.91 23.71
N ILE A 212 -3.15 35.67 23.41
CA ILE A 212 -1.80 35.42 23.91
C ILE A 212 -1.79 35.51 25.43
N ASP A 213 -2.32 36.59 25.99
CA ASP A 213 -2.40 36.80 27.43
C ASP A 213 -3.17 35.65 28.10
N ARG A 214 -4.34 35.29 27.54
CA ARG A 214 -5.14 34.15 28.03
C ARG A 214 -4.42 32.79 27.95
N PHE A 215 -3.55 32.58 26.98
CA PHE A 215 -2.83 31.31 26.80
C PHE A 215 -1.64 31.17 27.75
N TYR A 216 -1.00 32.28 28.13
CA TYR A 216 0.18 32.31 28.99
C TYR A 216 -0.08 32.70 30.46
N ASP A 217 -1.25 33.24 30.79
CA ASP A 217 -1.75 33.45 32.16
C ASP A 217 -2.05 32.13 32.91
#